data_AF-A0A3C0ZR06-F1
#
_entry.id   AF-A0A3C0ZR06-F1
#
_cell.length_a   1.000
_cell.length_b   1.000
_cell.length_c   1.000
_cell.angle_alpha   90.00
_cell.angle_beta   90.00
_cell.angle_gamma   90.00
#
_symmetry.space_group_name_H-M   'P 1'
#
loop_
_entity.id
_entity.type
_entity.pdbx_description
1 polymer ?
#
loop_
_entity_poly.entity_id
_entity_poly.type
_entity_poly.pdbx_seq_one_letter_code
_entity_poly.pdbx_strand_id
1 'polypeptide(L)'
;MQTTRKQRVSMSEQIRLITECRRSGMTDADWCREHGIAPSTFYNWVSRCRKAAADQIPAPSYGHQDSPRPKQDVVAIDLVPDTIPEQSGAPAALQADMDLDNSHTIEITMQSMSIRIKNDVDPALLTRTFRLLQEFTC
;
A
#
# COMPACT_ATOMS: atom_id res chain seq x y z
N MET A 1 -21.32 -30.37 -17.17
CA MET A 1 -20.10 -30.10 -16.39
C MET A 1 -20.40 -30.49 -14.93
N GLN A 2 -19.84 -31.60 -14.46
CA GLN A 2 -20.11 -32.10 -13.10
C GLN A 2 -19.41 -31.18 -12.08
N THR A 3 -20.18 -30.36 -11.38
CA THR A 3 -19.69 -29.61 -10.22
C THR A 3 -19.60 -30.58 -9.04
N THR A 4 -18.50 -31.32 -8.95
CA THR A 4 -18.20 -32.14 -7.76
C THR A 4 -18.10 -31.20 -6.57
N ARG A 5 -19.17 -31.16 -5.76
CA ARG A 5 -19.23 -30.34 -4.55
C ARG A 5 -18.18 -30.90 -3.58
N LYS A 6 -17.03 -30.23 -3.48
CA LYS A 6 -15.96 -30.60 -2.53
C LYS A 6 -16.59 -30.83 -1.16
N GLN A 7 -16.25 -31.97 -0.57
CA GLN A 7 -16.76 -32.41 0.73
C GLN A 7 -16.59 -31.28 1.75
N ARG A 8 -17.65 -30.96 2.50
CA ARG A 8 -17.59 -29.87 3.48
C ARG A 8 -16.61 -30.26 4.58
N VAL A 9 -15.52 -29.49 4.69
CA VAL A 9 -14.57 -29.59 5.79
C VAL A 9 -15.28 -29.22 7.09
N SER A 10 -15.23 -30.10 8.10
CA SER A 10 -15.84 -29.86 9.41
C SER A 10 -15.17 -28.68 10.13
N MET A 11 -15.83 -28.11 11.13
CA MET A 11 -15.27 -26.97 11.85
C MET A 11 -13.97 -27.32 12.61
N SER A 12 -13.89 -28.50 13.21
CA SER A 12 -12.67 -28.98 13.87
C SER A 12 -11.51 -29.13 12.87
N GLU A 13 -11.80 -29.61 11.67
CA GLU A 13 -10.80 -29.77 10.62
C GLU A 13 -10.33 -28.42 10.07
N GLN A 14 -11.23 -27.44 9.96
CA GLN A 14 -10.85 -26.06 9.61
C GLN A 14 -9.86 -25.48 10.63
N ILE A 15 -10.11 -25.66 11.93
CA ILE A 15 -9.22 -25.18 13.00
C ILE A 15 -7.85 -25.88 12.92
N ARG A 16 -7.84 -27.20 12.65
CA ARG A 16 -6.61 -27.97 12.46
C ARG A 16 -5.76 -27.42 11.31
N LEU A 17 -6.37 -27.23 10.14
CA LEU A 17 -5.70 -26.70 8.94
C LEU A 17 -5.20 -25.26 9.15
N ILE A 18 -5.99 -24.41 9.82
CA ILE A 18 -5.54 -23.05 10.17
C ILE A 18 -4.32 -23.11 11.09
N THR A 19 -4.33 -23.99 12.09
CA THR A 19 -3.20 -24.14 13.02
C THR A 19 -1.94 -24.65 12.31
N GLU A 20 -2.09 -25.59 11.39
CA GLU A 20 -0.99 -26.11 10.56
C GLU A 20 -0.41 -25.02 9.66
N CYS A 21 -1.27 -24.25 8.98
CA CYS A 21 -0.87 -23.09 8.18
C CYS A 21 -0.03 -22.11 9.01
N ARG A 22 -0.45 -21.80 10.24
CA ARG A 22 0.27 -20.87 11.13
C ARG A 22 1.60 -21.43 11.63
N ARG A 23 1.68 -22.74 11.88
CA ARG A 23 2.92 -23.42 12.30
C ARG A 23 3.91 -23.62 11.17
N SER A 24 3.46 -23.64 9.92
CA SER A 24 4.33 -23.82 8.75
C SER A 24 5.35 -22.70 8.57
N GLY A 25 5.08 -21.50 9.10
CA GLY A 25 5.91 -20.31 8.89
C GLY A 25 5.83 -19.72 7.48
N MET A 26 5.02 -20.32 6.60
CA MET A 26 4.76 -19.82 5.24
C MET A 26 3.65 -18.78 5.26
N THR A 27 3.51 -18.02 4.16
CA THR A 27 2.35 -17.13 4.01
C THR A 27 1.08 -17.95 3.79
N ASP A 28 -0.06 -17.46 4.29
CA ASP A 28 -1.35 -18.14 4.11
C ASP A 28 -1.65 -18.43 2.63
N ALA A 29 -1.24 -17.52 1.74
CA ALA A 29 -1.45 -17.66 0.31
C ALA A 29 -0.61 -18.80 -0.30
N ASP A 30 0.65 -18.94 0.11
CA ASP A 30 1.53 -20.02 -0.33
C ASP A 30 1.06 -21.38 0.21
N TRP A 31 0.74 -21.43 1.50
CA TRP A 31 0.22 -22.65 2.12
C TRP A 31 -1.09 -23.09 1.47
N CYS A 32 -2.00 -22.16 1.18
CA CYS A 32 -3.24 -22.46 0.45
C CYS A 32 -2.98 -23.03 -0.96
N ARG A 33 -1.99 -22.51 -1.69
CA ARG A 33 -1.62 -23.02 -3.01
C ARG A 33 -1.11 -24.46 -2.93
N GLU A 34 -0.23 -24.76 -1.98
CA GLU A 34 0.35 -26.09 -1.79
C GLU A 34 -0.70 -27.12 -1.36
N HIS A 35 -1.65 -26.71 -0.51
CA HIS A 35 -2.72 -27.58 -0.01
C HIS A 35 -3.98 -27.60 -0.90
N GLY A 36 -3.96 -26.95 -2.07
CA GLY A 36 -5.07 -26.97 -3.03
C GLY A 36 -6.37 -26.30 -2.52
N ILE A 37 -6.22 -25.33 -1.61
CA ILE A 37 -7.31 -24.57 -0.99
C ILE A 37 -7.34 -23.18 -1.64
N ALA A 38 -8.52 -22.71 -2.04
CA ALA A 38 -8.65 -21.34 -2.52
C ALA A 38 -8.47 -20.36 -1.34
N PRO A 39 -7.64 -19.31 -1.44
CA PRO A 39 -7.39 -18.37 -0.34
C PRO A 39 -8.69 -17.76 0.22
N SER A 40 -9.67 -17.48 -0.63
CA SER A 40 -10.99 -16.98 -0.20
C SER A 40 -11.74 -17.95 0.71
N THR A 41 -11.60 -19.26 0.47
CA THR A 41 -12.21 -20.30 1.31
C THR A 41 -11.51 -20.36 2.66
N PHE A 42 -10.17 -20.28 2.66
CA PHE A 42 -9.38 -20.26 3.88
C PHE A 42 -9.72 -19.06 4.77
N TYR A 43 -9.75 -17.84 4.22
CA TYR A 43 -10.12 -16.65 5.00
C TYR A 43 -11.58 -16.69 5.48
N ASN A 44 -12.49 -17.33 4.73
CA ASN A 44 -13.85 -17.58 5.20
C ASN A 44 -13.87 -18.50 6.43
N TRP A 45 -13.10 -19.59 6.40
CA TRP A 45 -12.93 -20.49 7.55
C TRP A 45 -12.34 -19.76 8.76
N VAL A 46 -11.28 -18.98 8.57
CA VAL A 46 -10.67 -18.17 9.65
C VAL A 46 -11.71 -17.24 10.28
N SER A 47 -12.48 -16.51 9.46
CA SER A 47 -13.53 -15.60 9.94
C SER A 47 -14.61 -16.34 10.74
N ARG A 48 -15.08 -17.49 10.23
CA ARG A 48 -16.11 -18.31 10.88
C ARG A 48 -15.62 -18.93 12.19
N CYS A 49 -14.41 -19.48 12.19
CA CYS A 49 -13.84 -20.08 13.39
C CYS A 49 -13.56 -19.02 14.46
N ARG A 50 -13.11 -17.82 14.08
CA ARG A 50 -12.94 -16.71 15.03
C ARG A 50 -14.27 -16.30 15.70
N LYS A 51 -15.39 -16.33 14.97
CA LYS A 51 -16.71 -16.01 15.52
C LYS A 51 -17.23 -17.05 16.51
N ALA A 52 -16.88 -18.32 16.33
CA ALA A 52 -17.47 -19.41 17.10
C ALA A 52 -16.51 -20.03 18.14
N ALA A 53 -15.20 -19.85 17.99
CA ALA A 53 -14.16 -20.35 18.88
C ALA A 53 -12.91 -19.45 18.77
N ALA A 54 -13.04 -18.18 19.19
CA ALA A 54 -11.96 -17.18 19.09
C ALA A 54 -10.65 -17.65 19.74
N ASP A 55 -10.75 -18.32 20.90
CA ASP A 55 -9.60 -18.79 21.67
C ASP A 55 -8.82 -19.93 20.99
N GLN A 56 -9.40 -20.58 19.97
CA GLN A 56 -8.80 -21.72 19.27
C GLN A 56 -8.09 -21.32 17.97
N ILE A 57 -8.19 -20.06 17.55
CA ILE A 57 -7.56 -19.57 16.31
C ILE A 57 -6.26 -18.82 16.63
N PRO A 58 -5.09 -19.38 16.26
CA PRO A 58 -3.81 -18.72 16.49
C PRO A 58 -3.73 -17.39 15.70
N ALA A 59 -2.95 -16.45 16.25
CA ALA A 59 -2.64 -15.19 15.58
C ALA A 59 -1.91 -15.45 14.24
N PRO A 60 -2.04 -14.55 13.26
CA PRO A 60 -1.29 -14.65 12.02
C PRO A 60 0.22 -14.75 12.24
N SER A 61 0.85 -15.74 11.60
CA SER A 61 2.30 -15.95 11.62
C SER A 61 3.07 -14.98 10.72
N TYR A 62 2.36 -14.19 9.91
CA TYR A 62 2.94 -13.17 9.05
C TYR A 62 2.73 -11.79 9.69
N GLY A 63 3.84 -11.12 10.03
CA GLY A 63 3.84 -9.79 10.63
C GLY A 63 4.57 -9.77 11.97
N HIS A 64 5.58 -8.89 12.06
CA HIS A 64 6.54 -8.72 13.16
C HIS A 64 7.09 -10.03 13.74
N GLN A 65 8.32 -10.38 13.35
CA GLN A 65 9.13 -11.22 14.23
C GLN A 65 9.15 -10.55 15.61
N ASP A 66 8.61 -11.23 16.63
CA ASP A 66 8.73 -10.83 18.03
C ASP A 66 10.20 -10.86 18.48
N SER A 67 11.05 -11.60 17.76
CA SER A 67 12.50 -11.48 17.87
C SER A 67 12.97 -10.21 17.16
N PRO A 68 13.64 -9.28 17.87
CA PRO A 68 14.40 -8.23 17.21
C PRO A 68 15.31 -8.90 16.19
N ARG A 69 15.27 -8.43 14.94
CA ARG A 69 16.25 -8.86 13.93
C ARG A 69 17.65 -8.71 14.56
N PRO A 70 18.57 -9.66 14.35
CA PRO A 70 19.94 -9.49 14.83
C PRO A 70 20.41 -8.10 14.41
N LYS A 71 20.87 -7.30 15.37
CA LYS A 71 21.33 -5.93 15.12
C LYS A 71 22.31 -6.01 13.95
N GLN A 72 21.99 -5.35 12.86
CA GLN A 72 22.92 -5.24 11.73
C GLN A 72 24.25 -4.71 12.27
N ASP A 73 25.36 -5.26 11.78
CA ASP A 73 26.68 -4.79 12.17
C ASP A 73 26.88 -3.41 11.56
N VAL A 74 26.82 -2.36 12.38
CA VAL A 74 26.91 -0.96 11.93
C VAL A 74 28.38 -0.59 11.94
N VAL A 75 28.94 -0.34 10.75
CA VAL A 75 30.29 0.23 10.61
C VAL A 75 30.17 1.75 10.65
N ALA A 76 30.95 2.39 11.52
CA ALA A 76 31.07 3.85 11.54
C ALA A 76 31.74 4.32 10.24
N ILE A 77 31.11 5.27 9.56
CA ILE A 77 31.70 5.95 8.41
C ILE A 77 32.17 7.31 8.91
N ASP A 78 33.45 7.63 8.71
CA ASP A 78 33.95 8.98 8.95
C ASP A 78 33.36 9.91 7.89
N LEU A 79 32.51 10.83 8.34
CA LEU A 79 32.05 11.95 7.53
C LEU A 79 33.21 12.93 7.39
N VAL A 80 34.05 12.72 6.37
CA VAL A 80 34.97 13.75 5.91
C VAL A 80 34.11 14.91 5.43
N PRO A 81 34.20 16.11 6.04
CA PRO A 81 33.59 17.27 5.43
C PRO A 81 34.31 17.47 4.10
N ASP A 82 33.60 17.26 2.99
CA ASP A 82 34.05 17.77 1.70
C ASP A 82 34.13 19.30 1.87
N THR A 83 35.31 19.82 2.18
CA THR A 83 35.62 21.22 1.94
C THR A 83 35.67 21.39 0.43
N ILE A 84 34.49 21.48 -0.18
CA ILE A 84 34.33 22.02 -1.52
C ILE A 84 34.75 23.49 -1.38
N PRO A 85 35.80 23.94 -2.08
CA PRO A 85 36.17 25.35 -2.06
C PRO A 85 34.97 26.16 -2.49
N GLU A 86 34.66 27.20 -1.72
CA GLU A 86 33.66 28.20 -2.07
C GLU A 86 34.10 28.89 -3.38
N GLN A 87 33.77 28.29 -4.53
CA GLN A 87 33.83 28.95 -5.81
C GLN A 87 32.54 29.75 -5.94
N SER A 88 32.65 31.03 -5.63
CA SER A 88 31.76 32.07 -6.12
C SER A 88 31.51 31.83 -7.62
N GLY A 89 30.31 31.34 -7.95
CA GLY A 89 29.99 30.98 -9.33
C GLY A 89 28.91 29.93 -9.52
N ALA A 90 27.94 29.78 -8.61
CA ALA A 90 26.67 29.19 -9.02
C ALA A 90 25.93 30.24 -9.85
N PRO A 91 25.53 29.99 -11.12
CA PRO A 91 24.59 30.89 -11.76
C PRO A 91 23.33 30.86 -10.89
N ALA A 92 22.89 32.02 -10.43
CA ALA A 92 21.65 32.24 -9.69
C ALA A 92 20.38 31.78 -10.45
N ALA A 93 20.53 31.10 -11.58
CA ALA A 93 19.48 30.68 -12.50
C ALA A 93 18.86 29.30 -12.18
N LEU A 94 19.40 28.52 -11.24
CA LEU A 94 18.83 27.20 -10.91
C LEU A 94 18.13 27.13 -9.53
N GLN A 95 18.04 28.24 -8.80
CA GLN A 95 17.36 28.31 -7.51
C GLN A 95 15.95 28.93 -7.58
N ALA A 96 15.46 29.28 -8.77
CA ALA A 96 14.21 30.01 -8.94
C ALA A 96 12.96 29.15 -9.20
N ASP A 97 13.08 27.83 -9.35
CA ASP A 97 11.95 27.01 -9.85
C ASP A 97 11.75 25.69 -9.08
N MET A 98 12.07 25.66 -7.78
CA MET A 98 11.46 24.65 -6.91
C MET A 98 10.15 25.23 -6.38
N ASP A 99 9.17 25.37 -7.27
CA ASP A 99 7.79 25.72 -6.94
C ASP A 99 7.21 24.61 -6.07
N LEU A 100 7.40 24.75 -4.75
CA LEU A 100 6.86 23.89 -3.71
C LEU A 100 5.35 24.14 -3.51
N ASP A 101 4.61 24.48 -4.56
CA ASP A 101 3.17 24.75 -4.55
C ASP A 101 2.37 23.47 -4.85
N ASN A 102 2.69 22.41 -4.10
CA ASN A 102 1.92 21.14 -4.09
C ASN A 102 0.60 21.29 -3.30
N SER A 103 0.06 22.50 -3.17
CA SER A 103 -1.18 22.78 -2.44
C SER A 103 -2.44 22.32 -3.20
N HIS A 104 -2.29 21.81 -4.42
CA HIS A 104 -3.38 21.42 -5.30
C HIS A 104 -3.56 19.90 -5.31
N THR A 105 -4.81 19.43 -5.24
CA THR A 105 -5.15 18.00 -5.22
C THR A 105 -5.19 17.40 -6.62
N ILE A 106 -5.63 18.20 -7.60
CA ILE A 106 -5.76 17.76 -8.99
C ILE A 106 -5.11 18.83 -9.87
N GLU A 107 -4.22 18.40 -10.76
CA GLU A 107 -3.67 19.24 -11.83
C GLU A 107 -4.01 18.64 -13.18
N ILE A 108 -4.51 19.48 -14.09
CA ILE A 108 -4.85 19.13 -15.46
C ILE A 108 -4.01 20.03 -16.37
N THR A 109 -3.02 19.46 -17.03
CA THR A 109 -2.16 20.17 -17.98
C THR A 109 -2.61 19.88 -19.41
N MET A 110 -2.80 20.94 -20.19
CA MET A 110 -3.08 20.93 -21.62
C MET A 110 -2.00 21.74 -22.35
N GLN A 111 -1.92 21.62 -23.68
CA GLN A 111 -0.84 22.25 -24.48
C GLN A 111 -0.66 23.76 -24.24
N SER A 112 -1.72 24.48 -23.87
CA SER A 112 -1.71 25.93 -23.67
C SER A 112 -2.20 26.41 -22.29
N MET A 113 -2.63 25.49 -21.41
CA MET A 113 -3.15 25.86 -20.09
C MET A 113 -2.91 24.76 -19.04
N SER A 114 -2.70 25.16 -17.79
CA SER A 114 -2.76 24.26 -16.62
C SER A 114 -3.89 24.70 -15.70
N ILE A 115 -4.70 23.74 -15.26
CA ILE A 115 -5.79 23.94 -14.31
C ILE A 115 -5.42 23.20 -13.03
N ARG A 116 -5.29 23.94 -11.93
CA ARG A 116 -4.94 23.39 -10.62
C ARG A 116 -6.12 23.54 -9.65
N ILE A 117 -6.56 22.44 -9.04
CA ILE A 117 -7.77 22.36 -8.21
C ILE A 117 -7.38 21.90 -6.80
N LYS A 118 -7.81 22.67 -5.79
CA LYS A 118 -7.65 22.34 -4.37
C LYS A 118 -8.92 21.69 -3.81
N ASN A 119 -8.81 21.00 -2.67
CA ASN A 119 -9.95 20.33 -2.02
C ASN A 119 -11.03 21.29 -1.51
N ASP A 120 -10.67 22.55 -1.25
CA ASP A 120 -11.53 23.57 -0.65
C ASP A 120 -12.22 24.49 -1.69
N VAL A 121 -12.10 24.16 -2.99
CA VAL A 121 -12.73 24.94 -4.07
C VAL A 121 -14.25 24.76 -4.05
N ASP A 122 -14.99 25.87 -4.15
CA ASP A 122 -16.44 25.87 -4.33
C ASP A 122 -16.84 25.18 -5.65
N PRO A 123 -17.67 24.11 -5.63
CA PRO A 123 -18.08 23.40 -6.83
C PRO A 123 -18.88 24.26 -7.81
N ALA A 124 -19.63 25.26 -7.33
CA ALA A 124 -20.40 26.15 -8.21
C ALA A 124 -19.47 27.07 -9.01
N LEU A 125 -18.46 27.63 -8.36
CA LEU A 125 -17.39 28.39 -9.01
C LEU A 125 -16.64 27.53 -10.03
N LEU A 126 -16.22 26.32 -9.65
CA LEU A 126 -15.49 25.40 -10.54
C LEU A 126 -16.28 25.08 -11.81
N THR A 127 -17.58 24.80 -11.66
CA THR A 127 -18.48 24.50 -12.78
C THR A 127 -18.64 25.71 -13.72
N ARG A 128 -18.77 26.92 -13.17
CA ARG A 128 -18.87 28.15 -13.98
C ARG A 128 -17.57 28.41 -14.74
N THR A 129 -16.42 28.22 -14.10
CA THR A 129 -15.10 28.36 -14.74
C THR A 129 -14.96 27.39 -15.90
N PHE A 130 -15.31 26.11 -15.73
CA PHE A 130 -15.24 25.15 -16.83
C PHE A 130 -16.19 25.48 -18.00
N ARG A 131 -17.38 26.00 -17.73
CA ARG A 131 -18.29 26.46 -18.81
C ARG A 131 -17.69 27.60 -19.61
N LEU A 132 -17.07 28.58 -18.94
CA LEU A 132 -16.39 29.67 -19.64
C LEU A 132 -15.24 29.13 -20.50
N LEU A 133 -14.45 28.18 -19.98
CA LEU A 133 -13.35 27.58 -20.74
C LEU A 133 -13.83 26.79 -21.97
N GLN A 134 -15.01 26.18 -21.93
CA GLN A 134 -15.61 25.50 -23.10
C GLN A 134 -15.88 26.46 -24.27
N GLU A 135 -16.15 27.75 -24.00
CA GLU A 135 -16.36 28.76 -25.05
C GLU A 135 -15.06 29.15 -25.77
N PHE A 136 -13.90 28.80 -25.21
CA PHE A 136 -12.57 29.09 -25.77
C PHE A 136 -11.90 27.89 -26.46
N THR A 137 -12.48 26.70 -26.37
CA THR A 137 -12.01 25.50 -27.07
C THR A 137 -12.79 25.35 -28.38
N CYS A 138 -12.20 25.80 -29.50
CA CYS A 138 -12.72 25.57 -30.85
C CYS A 138 -12.64 24.10 -31.28
#